data_AF-A0A3C0YN23-F1
#
_entry.id   AF-A0A3C0YN23-F1
#
_cell.length_a   1.000
_cell.length_b   1.000
_cell.length_c   1.000
_cell.angle_alpha   90.00
_cell.angle_beta   90.00
_cell.angle_gamma   90.00
#
_symmetry.space_group_name_H-M   'P 1'
#
loop_
_entity.id
_entity.type
_entity.pdbx_description
1 polymer ?
#
loop_
_entity_poly.entity_id
_entity_poly.type
_entity_poly.pdbx_seq_one_letter_code
_entity_poly.pdbx_strand_id
1 'polypeptide(L)' 'SYFYELLSRAYAKQGKELLQYQAQSEAYYRKFNLPRAIEQMEFAAKSKDGNFYQKSIVESRLKQLKFENSLEDAKDKK' A
#
# COMPACT_ATOMS: atom_id res chain seq x y z
N SER A 1 -12.12 1.03 -5.98
CA SER A 1 -10.98 0.09 -5.90
C SER A 1 -10.65 -0.58 -7.24
N TYR A 2 -11.63 -0.84 -8.12
CA TYR A 2 -11.48 -1.62 -9.36
C TYR A 2 -10.25 -1.28 -10.23
N PHE A 3 -9.98 0.01 -10.46
CA PHE A 3 -8.79 0.45 -11.21
C PHE A 3 -7.48 -0.10 -10.62
N TYR A 4 -7.32 -0.01 -9.30
CA TYR A 4 -6.10 -0.44 -8.60
C TYR A 4 -5.98 -1.97 -8.54
N GLU A 5 -7.10 -2.68 -8.48
CA GLU A 5 -7.11 -4.14 -8.58
C GLU A 5 -6.64 -4.61 -9.95
N LEU A 6 -7.11 -3.96 -11.02
CA LEU A 6 -6.65 -4.23 -12.38
C LEU A 6 -5.17 -3.87 -12.56
N LEU A 7 -4.76 -2.71 -12.05
CA LEU A 7 -3.37 -2.26 -12.09
C LEU A 7 -2.43 -3.23 -11.37
N SER A 8 -2.83 -3.72 -10.18
CA SER A 8 -2.06 -4.72 -9.45
C SER A 8 -1.87 -6.00 -10.26
N ARG A 9 -2.94 -6.52 -10.90
CA ARG A 9 -2.85 -7.69 -11.77
C ARG A 9 -1.93 -7.45 -12.97
N ALA A 10 -1.95 -6.24 -13.53
CA ALA A 10 -1.07 -5.88 -14.63
C ALA A 10 0.40 -5.84 -14.21
N TYR A 11 0.72 -5.35 -13.01
CA TYR A 11 2.08 -5.36 -12.49
C TYR A 11 2.56 -6.76 -12.09
N ALA A 12 1.67 -7.59 -11.54
CA ALA A 12 1.96 -8.99 -11.25
C ALA A 12 2.38 -9.75 -12.52
N LYS A 13 1.66 -9.55 -13.63
CA LYS A 13 2.01 -10.13 -14.94
C LYS A 13 3.35 -9.63 -15.50
N GLN A 14 3.82 -8.46 -15.06
CA GLN A 14 5.11 -7.88 -15.44
C GLN A 14 6.25 -8.27 -14.49
N GLY A 15 5.97 -9.01 -13.40
CA GLY A 15 6.97 -9.32 -12.37
C GLY A 15 7.43 -8.10 -11.56
N LYS A 16 6.63 -7.02 -11.53
CA LYS A 16 6.94 -5.78 -10.78
C LYS A 16 6.29 -5.83 -9.40
N GLU A 17 6.89 -6.58 -8.49
CA GLU A 17 6.34 -6.88 -7.16
C GLU A 17 6.06 -5.62 -6.34
N LEU A 18 6.99 -4.65 -6.30
CA LEU A 18 6.80 -3.40 -5.56
C LEU A 18 5.54 -2.67 -6.01
N LEU A 19 5.38 -2.49 -7.32
CA LEU A 19 4.23 -1.78 -7.90
C LEU A 19 2.94 -2.58 -7.79
N GLN A 20 3.02 -3.91 -7.87
CA GLN A 20 1.90 -4.79 -7.62
C GLN A 20 1.34 -4.57 -6.21
N TYR A 21 2.20 -4.67 -5.18
CA TYR A 21 1.80 -4.52 -3.78
C TYR A 21 1.33 -3.10 -3.45
N GLN A 22 2.01 -2.08 -3.99
CA GLN A 22 1.57 -0.69 -3.88
C GLN A 22 0.14 -0.52 -4.42
N ALA A 23 -0.16 -1.08 -5.59
CA ALA A 23 -1.51 -1.01 -6.15
C ALA A 23 -2.55 -1.78 -5.30
N GLN A 24 -2.19 -2.93 -4.71
CA GLN A 24 -3.09 -3.64 -3.79
C GLN A 24 -3.40 -2.82 -2.54
N SER A 25 -2.38 -2.17 -1.97
CA SER A 25 -2.54 -1.28 -0.83
C SER A 25 -3.55 -0.17 -1.12
N GLU A 26 -3.42 0.53 -2.25
CA GLU A 26 -4.35 1.59 -2.65
C GLU A 26 -5.77 1.05 -2.92
N ALA A 27 -5.91 -0.18 -3.41
CA ALA A 27 -7.21 -0.82 -3.56
C ALA A 27 -7.89 -1.07 -2.19
N TYR A 28 -7.14 -1.56 -1.20
CA TYR A 28 -7.64 -1.77 0.16
C TYR A 28 -7.96 -0.46 0.87
N TYR A 29 -7.11 0.56 0.73
CA TYR A 29 -7.34 1.89 1.28
C TYR A 29 -8.70 2.45 0.82
N ARG A 30 -9.00 2.34 -0.48
CA ARG A 30 -10.28 2.77 -1.06
C ARG A 30 -11.49 1.92 -0.68
N LYS A 31 -11.28 0.77 -0.05
CA LYS A 31 -12.33 -0.06 0.56
C LYS A 31 -12.46 0.20 2.06
N PHE A 32 -11.83 1.26 2.58
CA PHE A 32 -11.77 1.58 4.01
C PHE A 32 -11.16 0.46 4.85
N ASN A 33 -10.28 -0.36 4.24
CA ASN A 33 -9.56 -1.41 4.95
C ASN A 33 -8.11 -0.96 5.15
N LEU A 34 -7.92 -0.08 6.12
CA LEU A 34 -6.64 0.53 6.42
C LEU A 34 -5.58 -0.49 6.91
N PRO A 35 -5.91 -1.48 7.77
CA PRO A 35 -4.94 -2.49 8.18
C PRO A 35 -4.39 -3.31 7.00
N ARG A 36 -5.26 -3.73 6.06
CA ARG A 36 -4.81 -4.45 4.85
C ARG A 36 -4.02 -3.55 3.91
N ALA A 37 -4.38 -2.26 3.82
CA ALA A 37 -3.60 -1.31 3.03
C ALA A 37 -2.17 -1.17 3.56
N ILE A 38 -2.00 -1.09 4.88
CA ILE A 38 -0.68 -1.04 5.53
C ILE A 38 0.11 -2.31 5.25
N GLU A 39 -0.47 -3.49 5.46
CA GLU A 39 0.18 -4.78 5.20
C GLU A 39 0.74 -4.87 3.78
N GLN A 40 -0.08 -4.50 2.78
CA GLN A 40 0.36 -4.50 1.38
C GLN A 40 1.48 -3.49 1.12
N MET A 41 1.43 -2.31 1.74
CA MET A 41 2.49 -1.31 1.58
C MET A 41 3.80 -1.73 2.26
N GLU A 42 3.74 -2.53 3.33
CA GLU A 42 4.93 -3.15 3.93
C GLU A 42 5.56 -4.19 3.01
N PHE A 43 4.77 -5.00 2.30
CA PHE A 43 5.29 -5.91 1.28
C PHE A 43 5.95 -5.14 0.14
N ALA A 44 5.33 -4.05 -0.33
CA ALA A 44 5.92 -3.17 -1.33
C ALA A 44 7.28 -2.61 -0.88
N ALA A 45 7.39 -2.17 0.38
CA ALA A 45 8.62 -1.60 0.94
C ALA A 45 9.75 -2.62 1.06
N LYS A 46 9.40 -3.88 1.36
CA LYS A 46 10.34 -5.01 1.48
C LYS A 46 10.70 -5.64 0.13
N SER A 47 10.06 -5.22 -0.95
CA SER A 47 10.30 -5.79 -2.26
C SER A 47 11.74 -5.59 -2.71
N LYS A 48 12.28 -6.63 -3.36
CA LYS A 48 13.67 -6.61 -3.86
C LYS A 48 13.80 -5.78 -5.14
N ASP A 49 12.72 -5.66 -5.91
CA ASP A 49 12.66 -4.84 -7.12
C ASP A 49 12.45 -3.34 -6.81
N GLY A 50 12.37 -2.56 -7.88
CA GLY A 50 12.10 -1.12 -7.84
C GLY A 50 13.32 -0.23 -7.58
N ASN A 51 13.27 0.99 -8.12
CA ASN A 51 14.34 1.98 -7.97
C ASN A 51 14.17 2.80 -6.68
N PHE A 52 15.19 3.60 -6.35
CA PHE A 52 15.20 4.45 -5.15
C PHE A 52 13.96 5.37 -5.07
N TYR A 53 13.54 5.93 -6.19
CA TYR A 53 12.37 6.82 -6.25
C TYR A 53 11.07 6.08 -5.89
N GLN A 54 10.87 4.88 -6.45
CA GLN A 54 9.70 4.03 -6.15
C GLN A 54 9.68 3.61 -4.68
N LYS A 55 10.83 3.23 -4.13
CA LYS A 55 10.95 2.87 -2.70
C LYS A 55 10.63 4.05 -1.79
N SER A 56 11.13 5.24 -2.11
CA SER A 56 10.84 6.47 -1.35
C SER A 56 9.34 6.81 -1.33
N ILE A 57 8.64 6.62 -2.45
CA ILE A 57 7.18 6.82 -2.52
C ILE A 57 6.46 5.83 -1.59
N VAL A 58 6.81 4.55 -1.69
CA VAL A 58 6.19 3.47 -0.89
C VAL A 58 6.39 3.69 0.60
N GLU A 59 7.61 4.02 1.03
CA GLU A 59 7.92 4.30 2.44
C GLU A 59 7.15 5.51 2.97
N SER A 60 7.10 6.58 2.18
CA SER A 60 6.36 7.80 2.54
C SER A 60 4.87 7.52 2.70
N ARG A 61 4.29 6.74 1.77
CA ARG A 61 2.88 6.35 1.82
C ARG A 61 2.59 5.39 2.98
N LEU A 62 3.48 4.43 3.25
CA LEU A 62 3.38 3.53 4.41
C LEU A 62 3.34 4.32 5.72
N LYS A 63 4.22 5.32 5.87
CA LYS A 63 4.24 6.20 7.04
C LYS A 63 2.91 6.96 7.20
N GLN A 64 2.36 7.46 6.10
CA GLN A 64 1.06 8.13 6.10
C GLN A 64 -0.07 7.21 6.56
N LEU A 65 -0.16 5.99 6.00
CA LEU A 65 -1.22 5.04 6.36
C LEU A 65 -1.14 4.62 7.83
N LYS A 66 0.07 4.39 8.35
CA LYS A 66 0.28 4.08 9.78
C LYS A 66 -0.14 5.22 10.70
N PHE A 67 0.14 6.46 10.30
CA PHE A 67 -0.29 7.63 11.05
C PHE A 67 -1.81 7.79 11.03
N GLU A 68 -2.47 7.58 9.89
CA GLU A 68 -3.93 7.60 9.80
C GLU A 68 -4.57 6.54 10.71
N ASN A 69 -4.02 5.31 10.72
CA ASN A 69 -4.53 4.22 11.55
C ASN A 69 -4.40 4.53 13.04
N SER A 70 -3.29 5.15 13.48
CA SER A 70 -3.13 5.51 14.89
C SER A 70 -4.09 6.61 15.33
N LEU A 71 -4.52 7.48 14.41
CA LEU A 71 -5.56 8.48 14.68
C LEU A 71 -6.96 7.84 14.78
N GLU A 72 -7.27 6.85 13.95
CA GLU A 72 -8.52 6.07 14.06
C GLU A 72 -8.57 5.33 15.40
N ASP A 73 -7.51 4.61 15.76
CA ASP A 73 -7.40 3.91 17.04
C ASP A 73 -7.57 4.83 18.27
N ALA A 74 -7.14 6.09 18.16
CA ALA A 74 -7.27 7.09 19.21
C ALA A 74 -8.69 7.69 19.31
N LYS A 75 -9.46 7.69 18.21
CA LYS A 75 -10.87 8.12 18.20
C LYS A 75 -11.76 7.05 18.80
N ASP A 76 -11.52 5.78 18.47
CA ASP A 76 -12.35 4.66 18.97
C ASP A 76 -12.20 4.42 20.48
N LYS A 77 -11.13 4.95 21.10
CA LYS A 77 -10.88 4.88 22.54
C LYS A 77 -11.48 6.04 23.34
N LYS A 78 -12.08 7.04 22.68
CA LYS A 78 -12.78 8.17 23.33
C LYS A 78 -14.28 7.94 23.35
#